data_AF-A0A497NPM6-F1
#
_entry.id   AF-A0A497NPM6-F1
#
_cell.length_a   1.000
_cell.length_b   1.000
_cell.length_c   1.000
_cell.angle_alpha   90.00
_cell.angle_beta   90.00
_cell.angle_gamma   90.00
#
_symmetry.space_group_name_H-M   'P 1'
#
loop_
_entity.id
_entity.type
_entity.pdbx_description
1 polymer ?
#
loop_
_entity_poly.entity_id
_entity_poly.type
_entity_poly.pdbx_seq_one_letter_code
_entity_poly.pdbx_strand_id
1 'polypeptide(L)'
;GAILQFWAALDKNKPLNEVIDKFYREFSYRIRQDILVKPFTAVFDFCNDPIGKVDAMERIGHCGDGYEWTEWLYGREMIIIPIMVPDFKIERYLGYGRGVIGGNFWYMCETKEAVIEAGKEALKAIGKIEGVITPFDICSAGSKAETKFPHIGPTTNHPYCPSLKDRLGEESKVPVGVNYIPEIVINGVTLKAVKEAMKAGIEAVSKVDGVVRVSAGNYGGKLGDYKIFLRELSLEV
;
A
#
# COMPACT_ATOMS: atom_id res chain seq x y z
N GLY A 1 15.42 -0.38 13.33
CA GLY A 1 14.35 -1.27 12.85
C GLY A 1 13.56 -0.58 11.75
N ALA A 2 12.51 -1.21 11.24
CA ALA A 2 11.57 -0.61 10.29
C ALA A 2 10.15 -0.96 10.72
N ILE A 3 9.20 -0.07 10.45
CA ILE A 3 7.77 -0.35 10.63
C ILE A 3 7.25 -0.83 9.29
N LEU A 4 6.61 -2.00 9.28
CA LEU A 4 6.00 -2.60 8.10
C LEU A 4 4.49 -2.58 8.24
N GLN A 5 3.79 -2.40 7.13
CA GLN A 5 2.33 -2.49 7.09
C GLN A 5 1.92 -3.55 6.06
N PHE A 6 1.02 -4.44 6.48
CA PHE A 6 0.45 -5.48 5.63
C PHE A 6 -1.04 -5.21 5.50
N TRP A 7 -1.56 -5.31 4.28
CA TRP A 7 -2.91 -4.88 3.95
C TRP A 7 -3.67 -6.01 3.23
N ALA A 8 -4.93 -6.19 3.63
CA ALA A 8 -5.90 -7.00 2.91
C ALA A 8 -7.18 -6.20 2.70
N ALA A 9 -7.82 -6.37 1.55
CA ALA A 9 -9.12 -5.77 1.29
C ALA A 9 -10.19 -6.45 2.16
N LEU A 10 -11.05 -5.63 2.78
CA LEU A 10 -12.24 -6.14 3.47
C LEU A 10 -13.33 -6.45 2.44
N ASP A 11 -13.77 -7.70 2.40
CA ASP A 11 -14.99 -8.08 1.66
C ASP A 11 -16.18 -7.96 2.60
N LYS A 12 -17.06 -6.99 2.33
CA LYS A 12 -18.25 -6.72 3.16
C LYS A 12 -19.26 -7.86 3.16
N ASN A 13 -19.17 -8.78 2.20
CA ASN A 13 -20.04 -9.94 2.10
C ASN A 13 -19.51 -11.13 2.89
N LYS A 14 -18.31 -11.03 3.49
CA LYS A 14 -17.67 -12.09 4.24
C LYS A 14 -17.58 -11.76 5.73
N PRO A 15 -17.73 -12.78 6.60
CA PRO A 15 -17.44 -12.63 8.02
C PRO A 15 -16.00 -12.14 8.24
N LEU A 16 -15.80 -11.23 9.20
CA LEU A 16 -14.48 -10.65 9.49
C LEU A 16 -13.43 -11.74 9.81
N ASN A 17 -13.80 -12.78 10.55
CA ASN A 17 -12.90 -13.88 10.89
C ASN A 17 -12.39 -14.65 9.65
N GLU A 18 -13.20 -14.80 8.60
CA GLU A 18 -12.74 -15.43 7.34
C GLU A 18 -11.71 -14.55 6.63
N VAL A 19 -11.95 -13.23 6.61
CA VAL A 19 -11.01 -12.26 6.04
C VAL A 19 -9.69 -12.26 6.82
N ILE A 20 -9.78 -12.29 8.16
CA ILE A 20 -8.61 -12.31 9.04
C ILE A 20 -7.83 -13.63 8.93
N ASP A 21 -8.47 -14.80 8.85
CA ASP A 21 -7.74 -16.06 8.66
C ASP A 21 -6.97 -16.07 7.33
N LYS A 22 -7.62 -15.62 6.25
CA LYS A 22 -6.94 -15.48 4.95
C LYS A 22 -5.75 -14.51 5.05
N PHE A 23 -5.97 -13.33 5.62
CA PHE A 23 -4.92 -12.33 5.79
C PHE A 23 -3.77 -12.84 6.65
N TYR A 24 -4.07 -13.48 7.78
CA TYR A 24 -3.07 -14.03 8.69
C TYR A 24 -2.25 -15.13 8.02
N ARG A 25 -2.90 -16.01 7.23
CA ARG A 25 -2.20 -17.01 6.42
C ARG A 25 -1.21 -16.35 5.44
N GLU A 26 -1.63 -15.36 4.67
CA GLU A 26 -0.78 -14.65 3.71
C GLU A 26 0.36 -13.87 4.39
N PHE A 27 0.05 -13.16 5.47
CA PHE A 27 1.03 -12.49 6.33
C PHE A 27 2.07 -13.46 6.89
N SER A 28 1.64 -14.64 7.36
CA SER A 28 2.57 -15.64 7.91
C SER A 28 3.59 -16.13 6.87
N TYR A 29 3.23 -16.20 5.59
CA TYR A 29 4.18 -16.53 4.53
C TYR A 29 5.25 -15.44 4.40
N ARG A 30 4.87 -14.16 4.48
CA ARG A 30 5.82 -13.03 4.43
C ARG A 30 6.76 -13.03 5.62
N ILE A 31 6.25 -13.24 6.83
CA ILE A 31 7.13 -13.34 8.01
C ILE A 31 8.12 -14.50 7.83
N ARG A 32 7.63 -15.69 7.48
CA ARG A 32 8.48 -16.90 7.39
C ARG A 32 9.49 -16.87 6.25
N GLN A 33 9.13 -16.33 5.10
CA GLN A 33 9.95 -16.41 3.88
C GLN A 33 10.76 -15.14 3.61
N ASP A 34 10.33 -13.98 4.13
CA ASP A 34 10.97 -12.69 3.82
C ASP A 34 11.70 -12.09 5.04
N ILE A 35 11.24 -12.34 6.28
CA ILE A 35 11.78 -11.72 7.50
C ILE A 35 12.59 -12.72 8.35
N LEU A 36 11.98 -13.85 8.74
CA LEU A 36 12.61 -14.88 9.57
C LEU A 36 13.93 -15.39 8.97
N VAL A 37 13.99 -15.49 7.64
CA VAL A 37 15.21 -15.91 6.91
C VAL A 37 16.34 -14.87 6.91
N LYS A 38 16.09 -13.65 7.42
CA LYS A 38 17.10 -12.59 7.50
C LYS A 38 17.77 -12.64 8.88
N PRO A 39 19.12 -12.60 8.93
CA PRO A 39 19.85 -12.77 10.17
C PRO A 39 19.54 -11.63 11.15
N PHE A 40 19.45 -11.97 12.44
CA PHE A 40 19.32 -11.03 13.56
C PHE A 40 18.08 -10.13 13.53
N THR A 41 17.02 -10.56 12.85
CA THR A 41 15.74 -9.86 12.87
C THR A 41 14.90 -10.29 14.07
N ALA A 42 14.05 -9.36 14.53
CA ALA A 42 13.01 -9.61 15.51
C ALA A 42 11.76 -8.83 15.13
N VAL A 43 10.58 -9.40 15.39
CA VAL A 43 9.28 -8.82 15.03
C VAL A 43 8.51 -8.47 16.29
N PHE A 44 8.01 -7.23 16.33
CA PHE A 44 7.22 -6.68 17.43
C PHE A 44 5.90 -6.16 16.88
N ASP A 45 4.85 -6.26 17.68
CA ASP A 45 3.57 -5.63 17.37
C ASP A 45 3.68 -4.10 17.49
N PHE A 46 3.09 -3.42 16.50
CA PHE A 46 3.02 -1.96 16.44
C PHE A 46 1.60 -1.49 16.05
N CYS A 47 0.58 -2.28 16.37
CA CYS A 47 -0.81 -1.91 16.12
C CYS A 47 -1.33 -1.07 17.29
N ASN A 48 -1.41 0.27 17.12
CA ASN A 48 -1.81 1.18 18.21
C ASN A 48 -3.30 1.09 18.60
N ASP A 49 -4.18 0.72 17.65
CA ASP A 49 -5.64 0.61 17.86
C ASP A 49 -6.15 -0.74 17.30
N PRO A 50 -5.81 -1.85 17.97
CA PRO A 50 -6.16 -3.17 17.48
C PRO A 50 -7.65 -3.46 17.70
N ILE A 51 -8.33 -3.89 16.65
CA ILE A 51 -9.71 -4.43 16.75
C ILE A 51 -9.71 -5.93 17.08
N GLY A 52 -8.53 -6.53 17.13
CA GLY A 52 -8.30 -7.94 17.40
C GLY A 52 -6.81 -8.27 17.26
N LYS A 53 -6.48 -9.53 17.51
CA LYS A 53 -5.10 -10.03 17.45
C LYS A 53 -5.05 -11.46 16.92
N VAL A 54 -3.90 -11.85 16.41
CA VAL A 54 -3.57 -13.23 16.02
C VAL A 54 -2.49 -13.78 16.93
N ASP A 55 -2.52 -15.08 17.22
CA ASP A 55 -1.42 -15.77 17.92
C ASP A 55 -0.39 -16.25 16.89
N ALA A 56 0.77 -15.60 16.87
CA ALA A 56 1.90 -15.90 15.99
C ALA A 56 2.39 -17.34 16.11
N MET A 57 2.13 -18.03 17.23
CA MET A 57 2.49 -19.43 17.42
C MET A 57 1.86 -20.33 16.35
N GLU A 58 0.58 -20.12 16.04
CA GLU A 58 -0.23 -21.00 15.17
C GLU A 58 0.34 -21.19 13.77
N ARG A 59 0.97 -20.16 13.20
CA ARG A 59 1.45 -20.18 11.80
C ARG A 59 2.92 -19.83 11.62
N ILE A 60 3.56 -19.23 12.63
CA ILE A 60 4.94 -18.75 12.55
C ILE A 60 5.81 -19.45 13.59
N GLY A 61 5.39 -19.50 14.86
CA GLY A 61 6.19 -20.05 15.96
C GLY A 61 6.71 -21.47 15.73
N HIS A 62 5.86 -22.36 15.20
CA HIS A 62 6.21 -23.75 14.89
C HIS A 62 7.23 -23.94 13.75
N CYS A 63 7.84 -22.87 13.22
CA CYS A 63 9.05 -23.00 12.39
C CYS A 63 10.24 -23.61 13.16
N GLY A 64 10.18 -23.62 14.48
CA GLY A 64 11.14 -24.29 15.35
C GLY A 64 10.93 -25.81 15.45
N ASP A 65 9.94 -26.38 14.76
CA ASP A 65 9.65 -27.82 14.75
C ASP A 65 9.40 -28.40 16.15
N GLY A 66 8.74 -27.63 17.02
CA GLY A 66 8.45 -28.03 18.41
C GLY A 66 9.57 -27.72 19.40
N TYR A 67 10.67 -27.13 18.95
CA TYR A 67 11.76 -26.64 19.80
C TYR A 67 11.61 -25.15 20.17
N GLU A 68 10.60 -24.46 19.64
CA GLU A 68 10.28 -23.09 20.05
C GLU A 68 9.77 -23.00 21.50
N TRP A 69 10.02 -21.87 22.16
CA TRP A 69 9.50 -21.58 23.49
C TRP A 69 8.98 -20.15 23.60
N THR A 70 8.34 -19.83 24.73
CA THR A 70 7.92 -18.46 25.04
C THR A 70 8.76 -17.91 26.19
N GLU A 71 9.13 -16.63 26.10
CA GLU A 71 9.92 -15.93 27.09
C GLU A 71 9.41 -14.50 27.25
N TRP A 72 9.45 -13.98 28.49
CA TRP A 72 9.14 -12.58 28.74
C TRP A 72 10.37 -11.71 28.48
N LEU A 73 10.41 -11.07 27.31
CA LEU A 73 11.52 -10.21 26.89
C LEU A 73 11.00 -8.84 26.49
N TYR A 74 11.75 -7.78 26.83
CA TYR A 74 11.40 -6.40 26.47
C TYR A 74 10.02 -5.94 26.99
N GLY A 75 9.52 -6.57 28.06
CA GLY A 75 8.17 -6.32 28.58
C GLY A 75 7.05 -6.91 27.72
N ARG A 76 7.35 -7.92 26.89
CA ARG A 76 6.42 -8.56 25.95
C ARG A 76 6.54 -10.09 26.02
N GLU A 77 5.47 -10.79 25.69
CA GLU A 77 5.51 -12.24 25.50
C GLU A 77 6.08 -12.55 24.12
N MET A 78 7.31 -13.03 24.09
CA MET A 78 8.04 -13.32 22.85
C MET A 78 8.07 -14.83 22.63
N ILE A 79 7.85 -15.24 21.39
CA ILE A 79 8.18 -16.58 20.89
C ILE A 79 9.63 -16.55 20.45
N ILE A 80 10.40 -17.51 20.93
CA ILE A 80 11.78 -17.74 20.52
C ILE A 80 11.82 -18.98 19.64
N ILE A 81 12.24 -18.79 18.39
CA ILE A 81 12.31 -19.83 17.38
C ILE A 81 13.78 -20.18 17.15
N PRO A 82 14.25 -21.36 17.59
CA PRO A 82 15.63 -21.77 17.34
C PRO A 82 15.85 -22.01 15.84
N ILE A 83 16.86 -21.34 15.27
CA ILE A 83 17.27 -21.47 13.86
C ILE A 83 18.81 -21.56 13.78
N MET A 84 19.36 -21.75 12.57
CA MET A 84 20.81 -21.98 12.39
C MET A 84 21.70 -20.75 12.69
N VAL A 85 21.12 -19.56 12.59
CA VAL A 85 21.70 -18.29 13.07
C VAL A 85 21.01 -18.01 14.43
N PRO A 86 21.57 -17.25 15.38
CA PRO A 86 20.92 -17.07 16.69
C PRO A 86 19.42 -16.76 16.59
N ASP A 87 18.68 -17.21 17.60
CA ASP A 87 17.23 -17.38 17.57
C ASP A 87 16.45 -16.20 16.97
N PHE A 88 15.44 -16.53 16.16
CA PHE A 88 14.47 -15.55 15.69
C PHE A 88 13.43 -15.28 16.78
N LYS A 89 13.07 -14.01 16.95
CA LYS A 89 12.17 -13.56 18.03
C LYS A 89 10.96 -12.87 17.43
N ILE A 90 9.77 -13.27 17.83
CA ILE A 90 8.52 -12.63 17.40
C ILE A 90 7.56 -12.50 18.57
N GLU A 91 6.94 -11.34 18.72
CA GLU A 91 5.89 -11.15 19.72
C GLU A 91 4.73 -12.11 19.47
N ARG A 92 4.27 -12.80 20.53
CA ARG A 92 3.27 -13.86 20.41
C ARG A 92 1.95 -13.34 19.86
N TYR A 93 1.53 -12.16 20.30
CA TYR A 93 0.26 -11.58 19.91
C TYR A 93 0.47 -10.37 19.02
N LEU A 94 0.03 -10.47 17.78
CA LEU A 94 0.12 -9.39 16.79
C LEU A 94 -1.25 -8.79 16.56
N GLY A 95 -1.38 -7.48 16.78
CA GLY A 95 -2.61 -6.74 16.62
C GLY A 95 -2.93 -6.48 15.14
N TYR A 96 -4.22 -6.43 14.82
CA TYR A 96 -4.69 -5.94 13.53
C TYR A 96 -5.77 -4.88 13.71
N GLY A 97 -5.79 -3.91 12.79
CA GLY A 97 -6.72 -2.78 12.81
C GLY A 97 -7.44 -2.60 11.47
N ARG A 98 -8.21 -1.52 11.34
CA ARG A 98 -8.79 -1.06 10.07
C ARG A 98 -8.04 0.17 9.59
N GLY A 99 -7.91 0.31 8.28
CA GLY A 99 -7.38 1.52 7.67
C GLY A 99 -7.98 1.76 6.31
N VAL A 100 -7.37 2.69 5.58
CA VAL A 100 -7.83 3.14 4.27
C VAL A 100 -6.83 2.71 3.22
N ILE A 101 -7.29 1.98 2.20
CA ILE A 101 -6.47 1.56 1.06
C ILE A 101 -6.89 2.30 -0.21
N GLY A 102 -5.94 2.53 -1.11
CA GLY A 102 -6.22 3.02 -2.46
C GLY A 102 -6.46 4.53 -2.57
N GLY A 103 -6.05 5.32 -1.58
CA GLY A 103 -5.86 6.77 -1.81
C GLY A 103 -4.86 6.94 -2.95
N ASN A 104 -5.12 7.82 -3.92
CA ASN A 104 -4.26 7.89 -5.10
C ASN A 104 -4.28 9.28 -5.74
N PHE A 105 -3.22 9.59 -6.46
CA PHE A 105 -3.19 10.68 -7.43
C PHE A 105 -2.34 10.29 -8.64
N TRP A 106 -2.65 10.90 -9.77
CA TRP A 106 -1.91 10.80 -11.03
C TRP A 106 -1.19 12.11 -11.28
N TYR A 107 0.04 12.04 -11.75
CA TYR A 107 0.81 13.21 -12.14
C TYR A 107 1.24 13.07 -13.61
N MET A 108 0.62 13.87 -14.47
CA MET A 108 0.68 13.74 -15.91
C MET A 108 1.88 14.49 -16.46
N CYS A 109 2.78 13.78 -17.13
CA CYS A 109 4.10 14.29 -17.50
C CYS A 109 4.31 14.35 -19.01
N GLU A 110 5.13 15.31 -19.45
CA GLU A 110 5.57 15.46 -20.85
C GLU A 110 6.75 14.52 -21.17
N THR A 111 7.65 14.30 -20.22
CA THR A 111 8.91 13.58 -20.42
C THR A 111 9.04 12.40 -19.45
N LYS A 112 9.92 11.45 -19.81
CA LYS A 112 10.24 10.30 -18.95
C LYS A 112 11.00 10.75 -17.70
N GLU A 113 11.82 11.77 -17.84
CA GLU A 113 12.63 12.36 -16.78
C GLU A 113 11.72 12.93 -15.69
N ALA A 114 10.69 13.69 -16.08
CA ALA A 114 9.68 14.23 -15.17
C ALA A 114 8.93 13.13 -14.40
N VAL A 115 8.64 11.98 -15.02
CA VAL A 115 8.01 10.83 -14.33
C VAL A 115 8.84 10.36 -13.13
N ILE A 116 10.14 10.21 -13.33
CA ILE A 116 11.05 9.68 -12.31
C ILE A 116 11.36 10.74 -11.26
N GLU A 117 11.61 11.98 -11.67
CA GLU A 117 11.92 13.08 -10.77
C GLU A 117 10.74 13.41 -9.86
N ALA A 118 9.56 13.69 -10.43
CA ALA A 118 8.36 14.00 -9.67
C ALA A 118 7.95 12.83 -8.76
N GLY A 119 8.04 11.59 -9.27
CA GLY A 119 7.75 10.41 -8.48
C GLY A 119 8.67 10.27 -7.25
N LYS A 120 9.98 10.49 -7.42
CA LYS A 120 10.93 10.44 -6.30
C LYS A 120 10.67 11.53 -5.25
N GLU A 121 10.38 12.76 -5.68
CA GLU A 121 10.05 13.84 -4.74
C GLU A 121 8.72 13.58 -4.02
N ALA A 122 7.72 13.00 -4.70
CA ALA A 122 6.49 12.57 -4.08
C ALA A 122 6.72 11.49 -3.01
N LEU A 123 7.45 10.42 -3.34
CA LEU A 123 7.75 9.33 -2.40
C LEU A 123 8.54 9.83 -1.18
N LYS A 124 9.49 10.73 -1.39
CA LYS A 124 10.26 11.37 -0.32
C LYS A 124 9.40 12.26 0.57
N ALA A 125 8.43 12.98 0.01
CA ALA A 125 7.49 13.79 0.79
C ALA A 125 6.52 12.91 1.59
N ILE A 126 5.94 11.90 0.94
CA ILE A 126 5.01 10.94 1.56
C ILE A 126 5.70 10.12 2.66
N GLY A 127 6.95 9.72 2.47
CA GLY A 127 7.72 8.96 3.45
C GLY A 127 7.99 9.68 4.78
N LYS A 128 7.68 10.98 4.87
CA LYS A 128 7.72 11.76 6.13
C LYS A 128 6.41 11.72 6.90
N ILE A 129 5.33 11.22 6.29
CA ILE A 129 4.01 11.13 6.91
C ILE A 129 3.91 9.79 7.63
N GLU A 130 3.61 9.84 8.93
CA GLU A 130 3.46 8.62 9.72
C GLU A 130 2.18 7.86 9.37
N GLY A 131 2.25 6.54 9.49
CA GLY A 131 1.07 5.69 9.34
C GLY A 131 0.61 5.47 7.90
N VAL A 132 1.40 5.82 6.88
CA VAL A 132 1.12 5.53 5.47
C VAL A 132 2.22 4.69 4.81
N ILE A 133 1.88 4.03 3.71
CA ILE A 133 2.83 3.40 2.79
C ILE A 133 2.43 3.65 1.34
N THR A 134 3.39 3.54 0.42
CA THR A 134 3.20 3.56 -1.04
C THR A 134 3.48 2.16 -1.61
N PRO A 135 2.49 1.24 -1.63
CA PRO A 135 2.73 -0.18 -1.89
C PRO A 135 3.32 -0.50 -3.28
N PHE A 136 3.24 0.44 -4.23
CA PHE A 136 3.73 0.29 -5.60
C PHE A 136 4.83 1.28 -5.96
N ASP A 137 5.23 2.15 -5.03
CA ASP A 137 6.03 3.34 -5.33
C ASP A 137 5.43 4.13 -6.51
N ILE A 138 6.14 4.21 -7.64
CA ILE A 138 5.63 4.78 -8.90
C ILE A 138 4.92 3.69 -9.68
N CYS A 139 3.58 3.69 -9.65
CA CYS A 139 2.77 2.76 -10.42
C CYS A 139 2.69 3.20 -11.89
N SER A 140 3.15 2.35 -12.80
CA SER A 140 3.08 2.58 -14.24
C SER A 140 1.77 2.11 -14.88
N ALA A 141 0.93 1.39 -14.13
CA ALA A 141 -0.19 0.62 -14.66
C ALA A 141 -1.50 0.96 -13.94
N GLY A 142 -2.07 2.13 -14.26
CA GLY A 142 -3.43 2.48 -13.86
C GLY A 142 -4.45 1.48 -14.43
N SER A 143 -5.40 1.04 -13.59
CA SER A 143 -6.35 -0.01 -13.97
C SER A 143 -7.81 0.46 -13.91
N LYS A 144 -8.70 -0.31 -14.55
CA LYS A 144 -10.15 -0.12 -14.53
C LYS A 144 -10.85 -1.44 -14.18
N ALA A 145 -12.03 -1.33 -13.58
CA ALA A 145 -12.82 -2.48 -13.13
C ALA A 145 -13.54 -3.17 -14.29
N GLU A 146 -14.06 -2.41 -15.26
CA GLU A 146 -14.74 -2.99 -16.42
C GLU A 146 -13.70 -3.72 -17.27
N THR A 147 -13.88 -5.01 -17.54
CA THR A 147 -12.88 -5.80 -18.25
C THR A 147 -13.53 -6.79 -19.22
N LYS A 148 -12.87 -7.05 -20.35
CA LYS A 148 -13.21 -8.16 -21.25
C LYS A 148 -12.65 -9.50 -20.74
N PHE A 149 -11.78 -9.46 -19.73
CA PHE A 149 -11.04 -10.59 -19.18
C PHE A 149 -11.25 -10.66 -17.66
N PRO A 150 -12.43 -11.09 -17.16
CA PRO A 150 -12.74 -11.08 -15.73
C PRO A 150 -11.83 -12.01 -14.90
N HIS A 151 -11.28 -13.06 -15.51
CA HIS A 151 -10.44 -14.05 -14.82
C HIS A 151 -9.06 -13.53 -14.38
N ILE A 152 -8.56 -12.43 -14.96
CA ILE A 152 -7.30 -11.78 -14.55
C ILE A 152 -7.53 -10.58 -13.61
N GLY A 153 -8.78 -10.18 -13.39
CA GLY A 153 -9.12 -9.00 -12.61
C GLY A 153 -9.07 -7.68 -13.41
N PRO A 154 -8.79 -6.55 -12.72
CA PRO A 154 -8.71 -5.23 -13.36
C PRO A 154 -7.70 -5.20 -14.51
N THR A 155 -8.08 -4.53 -15.60
CA THR A 155 -7.21 -4.39 -16.79
C THR A 155 -6.81 -2.94 -17.00
N THR A 156 -5.92 -2.69 -17.96
CA THR A 156 -5.42 -1.34 -18.25
C THR A 156 -6.55 -0.31 -18.42
N ASN A 157 -6.34 0.88 -17.86
CA ASN A 157 -7.24 2.01 -18.05
C ASN A 157 -7.00 2.68 -19.42
N HIS A 158 -7.34 1.94 -20.48
CA HIS A 158 -7.04 2.30 -21.87
C HIS A 158 -7.40 3.72 -22.34
N PRO A 159 -8.48 4.40 -21.87
CA PRO A 159 -8.72 5.79 -22.26
C PRO A 159 -7.58 6.73 -21.85
N TYR A 160 -6.81 6.37 -20.82
CA TYR A 160 -5.66 7.13 -20.33
C TYR A 160 -4.31 6.56 -20.80
N CYS A 161 -4.29 5.64 -21.78
CA CYS A 161 -3.04 5.13 -22.35
C CYS A 161 -2.54 6.05 -23.47
N PRO A 162 -1.36 6.72 -23.31
CA PRO A 162 -0.83 7.63 -24.32
C PRO A 162 -0.63 6.98 -25.70
N SER A 163 -0.20 5.71 -25.72
CA SER A 163 -0.01 4.93 -26.95
C SER A 163 -1.29 4.59 -27.71
N LEU A 164 -2.47 4.79 -27.10
CA LEU A 164 -3.76 4.52 -27.72
C LEU A 164 -4.48 5.80 -28.17
N LYS A 165 -3.86 6.98 -28.00
CA LYS A 165 -4.49 8.27 -28.28
C LYS A 165 -5.05 8.35 -29.71
N ASP A 166 -4.22 8.05 -30.72
CA ASP A 166 -4.64 8.09 -32.13
C ASP A 166 -5.70 7.03 -32.46
N ARG A 167 -5.60 5.86 -31.81
CA ARG A 167 -6.53 4.75 -32.04
C ARG A 167 -7.92 5.01 -31.44
N LEU A 168 -7.96 5.70 -30.31
CA LEU A 168 -9.20 5.97 -29.56
C LEU A 168 -9.86 7.29 -30.00
N GLY A 169 -9.12 8.23 -30.58
CA GLY A 169 -9.65 9.53 -30.99
C GLY A 169 -10.33 10.24 -29.81
N GLU A 170 -11.60 10.62 -30.00
CA GLU A 170 -12.43 11.30 -29.00
C GLU A 170 -12.67 10.49 -27.71
N GLU A 171 -12.50 9.17 -27.74
CA GLU A 171 -12.60 8.34 -26.53
C GLU A 171 -11.35 8.45 -25.63
N SER A 172 -10.24 8.98 -26.16
CA SER A 172 -9.04 9.22 -25.37
C SER A 172 -9.26 10.32 -24.34
N LYS A 173 -8.81 10.05 -23.12
CA LYS A 173 -8.80 11.00 -22.00
C LYS A 173 -7.40 11.51 -21.68
N VAL A 174 -6.41 11.22 -22.53
CA VAL A 174 -5.04 11.71 -22.39
C VAL A 174 -5.00 13.19 -22.81
N PRO A 175 -4.66 14.13 -21.90
CA PRO A 175 -4.61 15.55 -22.25
C PRO A 175 -3.60 15.86 -23.36
N VAL A 176 -3.75 17.03 -23.98
CA VAL A 176 -2.73 17.57 -24.89
C VAL A 176 -1.42 17.81 -24.11
N GLY A 177 -0.28 17.49 -24.72
CA GLY A 177 1.06 17.63 -24.10
C GLY A 177 1.47 16.48 -23.17
N VAL A 178 0.55 15.58 -22.79
CA VAL A 178 0.84 14.49 -21.85
C VAL A 178 1.28 13.22 -22.59
N ASN A 179 2.46 12.70 -22.22
CA ASN A 179 3.03 11.46 -22.75
C ASN A 179 3.10 10.33 -21.70
N TYR A 180 2.98 10.66 -20.41
CA TYR A 180 3.08 9.70 -19.31
C TYR A 180 2.07 10.03 -18.20
N ILE A 181 1.41 9.01 -17.63
CA ILE A 181 0.43 9.16 -16.54
C ILE A 181 0.74 8.13 -15.43
N PRO A 182 1.84 8.30 -14.69
CA PRO A 182 2.11 7.53 -13.48
C PRO A 182 1.08 7.80 -12.37
N GLU A 183 0.95 6.83 -11.48
CA GLU A 183 0.08 6.87 -10.31
C GLU A 183 0.90 6.64 -9.04
N ILE A 184 0.59 7.40 -7.98
CA ILE A 184 1.02 7.06 -6.62
C ILE A 184 -0.21 6.55 -5.88
N VAL A 185 -0.12 5.31 -5.38
CA VAL A 185 -1.13 4.71 -4.50
C VAL A 185 -0.64 4.79 -3.06
N ILE A 186 -1.54 5.13 -2.15
CA ILE A 186 -1.28 5.34 -0.73
C ILE A 186 -2.30 4.52 0.07
N ASN A 187 -1.77 3.69 0.96
CA ASN A 187 -2.55 3.09 2.04
C ASN A 187 -2.16 3.75 3.36
N GLY A 188 -3.09 3.82 4.31
CA GLY A 188 -2.79 4.42 5.60
C GLY A 188 -3.73 4.00 6.71
N VAL A 189 -3.21 4.00 7.93
CA VAL A 189 -3.93 3.58 9.15
C VAL A 189 -5.11 4.48 9.48
N THR A 190 -5.13 5.72 8.97
CA THR A 190 -6.28 6.62 9.07
C THR A 190 -6.54 7.37 7.76
N LEU A 191 -7.79 7.79 7.55
CA LEU A 191 -8.15 8.66 6.42
C LEU A 191 -7.38 9.99 6.45
N LYS A 192 -7.15 10.54 7.66
CA LYS A 192 -6.40 11.79 7.85
C LYS A 192 -4.98 11.63 7.32
N ALA A 193 -4.27 10.59 7.73
CA ALA A 193 -2.90 10.32 7.28
C ALA A 193 -2.83 10.14 5.76
N VAL A 194 -3.81 9.43 5.16
CA VAL A 194 -3.89 9.29 3.69
C VAL A 194 -4.08 10.65 3.00
N LYS A 195 -4.97 11.51 3.53
CA LYS A 195 -5.18 12.86 2.97
C LYS A 195 -3.92 13.73 3.07
N GLU A 196 -3.23 13.69 4.21
CA GLU A 196 -1.98 14.42 4.42
C GLU A 196 -0.87 13.94 3.48
N ALA A 197 -0.74 12.63 3.29
CA ALA A 197 0.20 12.04 2.34
C ALA A 197 -0.14 12.39 0.89
N MET A 198 -1.42 12.32 0.49
CA MET A 198 -1.86 12.75 -0.83
C MET A 198 -1.55 14.23 -1.06
N LYS A 199 -1.84 15.10 -0.08
CA LYS A 199 -1.50 16.52 -0.15
C LYS A 199 0.00 16.69 -0.39
N ALA A 200 0.84 16.15 0.50
CA ALA A 200 2.31 16.28 0.43
C ALA A 200 2.89 15.77 -0.91
N GLY A 201 2.40 14.63 -1.40
CA GLY A 201 2.82 14.07 -2.69
C GLY A 201 2.42 14.98 -3.86
N ILE A 202 1.19 15.53 -3.83
CA ILE A 202 0.70 16.46 -4.85
C ILE A 202 1.53 17.76 -4.86
N GLU A 203 1.82 18.35 -3.71
CA GLU A 203 2.64 19.58 -3.67
C GLU A 203 4.07 19.34 -4.16
N ALA A 204 4.60 18.13 -3.95
CA ALA A 204 5.93 17.76 -4.42
C ALA A 204 5.96 17.63 -5.96
N VAL A 205 5.03 16.89 -6.56
CA VAL A 205 5.00 16.73 -8.03
C VAL A 205 4.70 18.04 -8.75
N SER A 206 3.88 18.92 -8.17
CA SER A 206 3.52 20.20 -8.78
C SER A 206 4.69 21.18 -8.92
N LYS A 207 5.83 20.91 -8.29
CA LYS A 207 7.04 21.76 -8.35
C LYS A 207 8.07 21.27 -9.37
N VAL A 208 7.79 20.16 -10.06
CA VAL A 208 8.73 19.55 -11.01
C VAL A 208 8.39 19.96 -12.43
N ASP A 209 9.38 20.46 -13.15
CA ASP A 209 9.24 20.84 -14.56
C ASP A 209 8.86 19.61 -15.41
N GLY A 210 7.93 19.81 -16.34
CA GLY A 210 7.38 18.74 -17.18
C GLY A 210 6.22 17.96 -16.55
N VAL A 211 5.76 18.32 -15.34
CA VAL A 211 4.46 17.90 -14.81
C VAL A 211 3.38 18.88 -15.27
N VAL A 212 2.47 18.43 -16.13
CA VAL A 212 1.44 19.25 -16.78
C VAL A 212 0.19 19.38 -15.94
N ARG A 213 -0.20 18.30 -15.25
CA ARG A 213 -1.47 18.22 -14.54
C ARG A 213 -1.44 17.15 -13.46
N VAL A 214 -2.16 17.40 -12.37
CA VAL A 214 -2.47 16.40 -11.35
C VAL A 214 -3.95 16.01 -11.45
N SER A 215 -4.24 14.71 -11.30
CA SER A 215 -5.60 14.17 -11.24
C SER A 215 -5.66 12.99 -10.26
N ALA A 216 -6.76 12.26 -10.21
CA ALA A 216 -6.90 11.04 -9.42
C ALA A 216 -7.84 10.03 -10.08
N GLY A 217 -7.53 8.75 -9.89
CA GLY A 217 -8.37 7.63 -10.29
C GLY A 217 -9.56 7.44 -9.36
N ASN A 218 -10.72 7.14 -9.95
CA ASN A 218 -11.92 6.78 -9.20
C ASN A 218 -12.82 5.84 -10.02
N TYR A 219 -13.74 5.18 -9.33
CA TYR A 219 -14.70 4.23 -9.92
C TYR A 219 -16.13 4.80 -9.91
N GLY A 220 -16.28 6.10 -10.20
CA GLY A 220 -17.59 6.77 -10.21
C GLY A 220 -18.30 6.81 -8.84
N GLY A 221 -17.56 6.59 -7.75
CA GLY A 221 -18.11 6.52 -6.40
C GLY A 221 -18.95 5.27 -6.10
N LYS A 222 -18.81 4.20 -6.91
CA LYS A 222 -19.62 2.98 -6.79
C LYS A 222 -18.94 1.83 -6.01
N LEU A 223 -17.62 1.92 -5.79
CA LEU A 223 -16.83 0.84 -5.17
C LEU A 223 -16.28 1.21 -3.78
N GLY A 224 -15.61 2.35 -3.66
CA GLY A 224 -14.94 2.75 -2.43
C GLY A 224 -15.86 3.48 -1.44
N ASP A 225 -15.56 3.31 -0.15
CA ASP A 225 -16.26 3.99 0.96
C ASP A 225 -15.87 5.46 1.14
N TYR A 226 -14.69 5.82 0.66
CA TYR A 226 -14.13 7.15 0.83
C TYR A 226 -14.02 7.87 -0.52
N LYS A 227 -14.30 9.17 -0.49
CA LYS A 227 -14.06 10.10 -1.59
C LYS A 227 -13.11 11.18 -1.08
N ILE A 228 -11.94 11.26 -1.67
CA ILE A 228 -10.95 12.30 -1.37
C ILE A 228 -10.93 13.25 -2.56
N PHE A 229 -11.54 14.41 -2.43
CA PHE A 229 -11.55 15.40 -3.51
C PHE A 229 -10.27 16.23 -3.47
N LEU A 230 -9.52 16.27 -4.57
CA LEU A 230 -8.22 16.96 -4.62
C LEU A 230 -8.32 18.46 -4.26
N ARG A 231 -9.42 19.13 -4.65
CA ARG A 231 -9.68 20.53 -4.29
C ARG A 231 -9.75 20.79 -2.78
N GLU A 232 -10.11 19.77 -1.98
CA GLU A 232 -10.21 19.85 -0.52
C GLU A 232 -8.88 19.56 0.17
N LEU A 233 -7.87 19.09 -0.57
CA LEU A 233 -6.51 18.92 -0.07
C LEU A 233 -5.71 20.23 -0.13
N SER A 234 -6.25 21.25 -0.80
CA SER A 234 -5.75 22.62 -0.97
C SER A 234 -4.24 22.79 -0.84
N LEU A 235 -3.58 22.80 -2.01
CA LEU A 235 -2.42 23.65 -2.26
C LEU A 235 -2.90 25.10 -2.08
N GLU A 236 -2.21 25.92 -1.27
CA GLU A 236 -2.36 27.37 -1.40
C GLU A 236 -2.02 27.72 -2.86
N VAL A 237 -3.02 28.23 -3.59
CA VAL A 237 -2.86 28.77 -4.95
C VAL A 237 -2.32 30.18 -4.84
#